data_AF-A0A4Z1BXU4-F1
#
_entry.id   AF-A0A4Z1BXU4-F1
#
_cell.length_a   1.000
_cell.length_b   1.000
_cell.length_c   1.000
_cell.angle_alpha   90.00
_cell.angle_beta   90.00
_cell.angle_gamma   90.00
#
_symmetry.space_group_name_H-M   'P 1'
#
loop_
_entity.id
_entity.type
_entity.pdbx_description
1 polymer ?
#
loop_
_entity_poly.entity_id
_entity_poly.type
_entity_poly.pdbx_seq_one_letter_code
_entity_poly.pdbx_strand_id
1 'polypeptide(L)'
;MLCYAFASLVLSKAPSHVINPALQLVGPPESGKTTLATMVMSIFGGDPSSEIGIGRTWDMSPKAQEEVRRISCDAVLFLDEENVQDEKVRDNYLAIFVNSSTGGRARPGDSDRKIPLRSALLSTANVSSRQLQKRGHSEVSKAAATRLVSLVFTGPLLVDTPPGFSSTRDVARALSQHSATYYGSASRAFVEKVVDACTVDEQAFQKRISELMDRFDTKALKAKHGSDRIRTIFALMYAAGRLAKQWKIMPSACASVKDSVVALYRLAEESAEPSSKDLPLTIIRDVIAKYQDELSEVAPSQSRTPAIAPGKLGCIVRNGASVEYYLRPKRLRELLGAETCQKLKLLRQAGLLQAEAQRLTVKSPAVTGIKKRVFKIVLQV
;
A
#
# COMPACT_ATOMS: atom_id res chain seq x y z
N MET A 1 -5.13 14.50 -0.71
CA MET A 1 -6.13 13.80 0.12
C MET A 1 -7.58 14.21 -0.15
N LEU A 2 -7.94 15.48 -0.36
CA LEU A 2 -9.33 15.86 -0.70
C LEU A 2 -9.91 15.09 -1.89
N CYS A 3 -9.11 14.81 -2.93
CA CYS A 3 -9.53 13.97 -4.07
C CYS A 3 -9.95 12.55 -3.66
N TYR A 4 -9.44 12.03 -2.52
CA TYR A 4 -9.83 10.73 -1.97
C TYR A 4 -11.25 10.75 -1.40
N ALA A 5 -11.66 11.84 -0.75
CA ALA A 5 -13.05 12.01 -0.32
C ALA A 5 -14.00 12.04 -1.52
N PHE A 6 -13.71 12.84 -2.54
CA PHE A 6 -14.55 12.87 -3.74
C PHE A 6 -14.60 11.51 -4.47
N ALA A 7 -13.55 10.68 -4.36
CA ALA A 7 -13.54 9.34 -4.93
C ALA A 7 -14.62 8.43 -4.33
N SER A 8 -14.96 8.58 -3.04
CA SER A 8 -16.05 7.79 -2.43
C SER A 8 -17.40 8.16 -3.02
N LEU A 9 -17.63 9.44 -3.34
CA LEU A 9 -18.90 9.97 -3.85
C LEU A 9 -19.19 9.53 -5.30
N VAL A 10 -18.18 9.10 -6.06
CA VAL A 10 -18.35 8.56 -7.42
C VAL A 10 -18.26 7.03 -7.50
N LEU A 11 -18.04 6.35 -6.37
CA LEU A 11 -17.77 4.91 -6.36
C LEU A 11 -18.94 4.09 -6.92
N SER A 12 -20.17 4.56 -6.74
CA SER A 12 -21.38 3.95 -7.31
C SER A 12 -21.45 4.00 -8.83
N LYS A 13 -20.68 4.89 -9.47
CA LYS A 13 -20.62 5.12 -10.92
C LYS A 13 -19.26 4.72 -11.53
N ALA A 14 -18.35 4.22 -10.70
CA ALA A 14 -17.06 3.73 -11.15
C ALA A 14 -17.21 2.37 -11.87
N PRO A 15 -16.26 1.98 -12.73
CA PRO A 15 -16.26 0.67 -13.36
C PRO A 15 -16.35 -0.48 -12.34
N SER A 16 -16.99 -1.59 -12.71
CA SER A 16 -17.28 -2.72 -11.81
C SER A 16 -16.04 -3.41 -11.21
N HIS A 17 -14.86 -3.25 -11.81
CA HIS A 17 -13.60 -3.79 -11.29
C HIS A 17 -13.03 -2.94 -10.15
N VAL A 18 -13.54 -1.73 -9.94
CA VAL A 18 -13.14 -0.84 -8.85
C VAL A 18 -13.73 -1.36 -7.55
N ILE A 19 -12.86 -1.79 -6.64
CA ILE A 19 -13.24 -2.18 -5.29
C ILE A 19 -13.25 -0.97 -4.35
N ASN A 20 -13.82 -1.16 -3.16
CA ASN A 20 -13.77 -0.17 -2.09
C ASN A 20 -12.32 0.21 -1.79
N PRO A 21 -11.91 1.47 -2.01
CA PRO A 21 -10.52 1.88 -1.85
C PRO A 21 -10.20 1.99 -0.36
N ALA A 22 -8.97 1.64 0.05
CA ALA A 22 -8.52 1.75 1.43
C ALA A 22 -7.11 2.36 1.49
N LEU A 23 -6.97 3.50 2.16
CA LEU A 23 -5.71 4.18 2.41
C LEU A 23 -5.40 4.23 3.90
N GLN A 24 -4.11 4.14 4.22
CA GLN A 24 -3.61 4.30 5.58
C GLN A 24 -2.52 5.36 5.62
N LEU A 25 -2.68 6.38 6.46
CA LEU A 25 -1.64 7.35 6.77
C LEU A 25 -0.75 6.77 7.87
N VAL A 26 0.54 6.56 7.57
CA VAL A 26 1.49 5.95 8.51
C VAL A 26 2.61 6.93 8.80
N GLY A 27 2.93 7.14 10.06
CA GLY A 27 4.06 8.00 10.44
C GLY A 27 4.13 8.24 11.93
N PRO A 28 5.15 8.96 12.43
CA PRO A 28 5.34 9.18 13.85
C PRO A 28 4.13 9.90 14.49
N PRO A 29 3.95 9.79 15.82
CA PRO A 29 2.99 10.63 16.55
C PRO A 29 3.17 12.11 16.21
N GLU A 30 2.08 12.87 16.30
CA GLU A 30 2.07 14.33 16.05
C GLU A 30 2.51 14.76 14.63
N SER A 31 2.56 13.86 13.65
CA SER A 31 2.89 14.23 12.26
C SER A 31 1.75 14.89 11.48
N GLY A 32 0.60 15.13 12.10
CA GLY A 32 -0.57 15.77 11.46
C GLY A 32 -1.50 14.81 10.69
N LYS A 33 -1.39 13.49 10.92
CA LYS A 33 -2.22 12.47 10.23
C LYS A 33 -3.71 12.68 10.51
N THR A 34 -4.06 12.79 11.79
CA THR A 34 -5.43 13.01 12.24
C THR A 34 -5.96 14.35 11.73
N THR A 35 -5.19 15.44 11.82
CA THR A 35 -5.57 16.75 11.24
C THR A 35 -5.90 16.65 9.75
N LEU A 36 -5.06 15.96 8.97
CA LEU A 36 -5.28 15.77 7.53
C LEU A 36 -6.53 14.91 7.27
N ALA A 37 -6.77 13.87 8.07
CA ALA A 37 -7.95 13.03 7.98
C ALA A 37 -9.23 13.79 8.35
N THR A 38 -9.22 14.59 9.42
CA THR A 38 -10.34 15.45 9.82
C THR A 38 -10.68 16.46 8.71
N MET A 39 -9.67 17.01 8.03
CA MET A 39 -9.88 17.87 6.85
C MET A 39 -10.53 17.12 5.68
N VAL A 40 -10.20 15.84 5.47
CA VAL A 40 -10.90 15.00 4.48
C VAL A 40 -12.35 14.78 4.90
N MET A 41 -12.59 14.51 6.18
CA MET A 41 -13.93 14.26 6.70
C MET A 41 -14.84 15.48 6.67
N SER A 42 -14.29 16.69 6.79
CA SER A 42 -15.08 17.93 6.70
C SER A 42 -15.77 18.12 5.36
N ILE A 43 -15.39 17.39 4.30
CA ILE A 43 -16.18 17.34 3.05
C ILE A 43 -17.60 16.82 3.29
N PHE A 44 -17.76 15.82 4.14
CA PHE A 44 -19.03 15.14 4.41
C PHE A 44 -19.79 15.74 5.58
N GLY A 45 -19.08 16.05 6.67
CA GLY A 45 -19.68 16.56 7.89
C GLY A 45 -18.63 16.80 8.97
N GLY A 46 -19.08 17.31 10.11
CA GLY A 46 -18.24 17.62 11.25
C GLY A 46 -19.03 17.50 12.54
N ASP A 47 -18.28 17.36 13.62
CA ASP A 47 -18.79 17.32 14.98
C ASP A 47 -17.87 18.22 15.81
N PRO A 48 -18.30 19.44 16.17
CA PRO A 48 -17.47 20.37 16.94
C PRO A 48 -17.09 19.85 18.33
N SER A 49 -17.78 18.82 18.84
CA SER A 49 -17.46 18.18 20.12
C SER A 49 -16.42 17.06 20.02
N SER A 50 -15.97 16.74 18.79
CA SER A 50 -15.06 15.63 18.49
C SER A 50 -13.80 16.14 17.79
N GLU A 51 -12.62 15.74 18.29
CA GLU A 51 -11.32 16.10 17.69
C GLU A 51 -11.11 15.47 16.30
N ILE A 52 -11.83 14.38 16.01
CA ILE A 52 -11.80 13.66 14.72
C ILE A 52 -13.04 13.95 13.86
N GLY A 53 -13.85 14.94 14.25
CA GLY A 53 -15.13 15.25 13.63
C GLY A 53 -16.06 14.03 13.62
N ILE A 54 -16.63 13.71 12.46
CA ILE A 54 -17.49 12.52 12.29
C ILE A 54 -16.71 11.20 12.15
N GLY A 55 -15.38 11.23 12.33
CA GLY A 55 -14.55 10.03 12.39
C GLY A 55 -14.87 9.13 13.59
N ARG A 56 -14.23 7.96 13.61
CA ARG A 56 -14.26 7.01 14.73
C ARG A 56 -12.86 6.51 14.99
N THR A 57 -12.60 5.96 16.18
CA THR A 57 -11.35 5.23 16.46
C THR A 57 -11.50 3.75 16.11
N TRP A 58 -10.40 3.02 15.97
CA TRP A 58 -10.44 1.56 15.80
C TRP A 58 -10.95 0.81 17.04
N ASP A 59 -11.10 1.47 18.18
CA ASP A 59 -11.58 0.85 19.42
C ASP A 59 -13.10 0.62 19.41
N MET A 60 -13.53 -0.39 18.66
CA MET A 60 -14.93 -0.78 18.56
C MET A 60 -15.10 -2.28 18.31
N SER A 61 -16.24 -2.82 18.74
CA SER A 61 -16.56 -4.23 18.50
C SER A 61 -16.81 -4.52 17.00
N PRO A 62 -16.62 -5.77 16.53
CA PRO A 62 -16.93 -6.14 15.15
C PRO A 62 -18.38 -5.84 14.72
N LYS A 63 -19.34 -5.87 15.67
CA LYS A 63 -20.74 -5.50 15.41
C LYS A 63 -20.87 -4.02 15.12
N ALA A 64 -20.21 -3.18 15.92
CA ALA A 64 -20.20 -1.73 15.72
C ALA A 64 -19.50 -1.34 14.41
N GLN A 65 -18.44 -2.05 14.01
CA GLN A 65 -17.75 -1.82 12.72
C GLN A 65 -18.68 -2.00 11.52
N GLU A 66 -19.50 -3.05 11.51
CA GLU A 66 -20.47 -3.28 10.42
C GLU A 66 -21.57 -2.20 10.38
N GLU A 67 -22.00 -1.70 11.53
CA GLU A 67 -22.96 -0.60 11.62
C GLU A 67 -22.36 0.72 11.10
N VAL A 68 -21.15 1.06 11.57
CA VAL A 68 -20.42 2.24 11.11
C VAL A 68 -20.14 2.19 9.60
N ARG A 69 -19.79 1.02 9.07
CA ARG A 69 -19.62 0.81 7.61
C ARG A 69 -20.90 1.08 6.84
N ARG A 70 -22.08 0.69 7.36
CA ARG A 70 -23.37 0.95 6.72
C ARG A 70 -23.70 2.43 6.70
N ILE A 71 -23.45 3.13 7.80
CA ILE A 71 -23.67 4.57 7.91
C ILE A 71 -22.72 5.35 6.99
N SER A 72 -21.53 4.81 6.73
CA SER A 72 -20.50 5.42 5.86
C SER A 72 -20.63 5.00 4.39
N CYS A 73 -21.78 4.46 3.97
CA CYS A 73 -22.01 4.08 2.58
C CYS A 73 -21.96 5.31 1.67
N ASP A 74 -21.28 5.18 0.54
CA ASP A 74 -20.97 6.24 -0.43
C ASP A 74 -20.17 7.43 0.16
N ALA A 75 -19.59 7.26 1.36
CA ALA A 75 -18.74 8.22 2.03
C ALA A 75 -17.36 7.63 2.39
N VAL A 76 -16.48 8.47 2.93
CA VAL A 76 -15.25 8.01 3.59
C VAL A 76 -15.58 7.51 4.99
N LEU A 77 -15.18 6.29 5.30
CA LEU A 77 -15.08 5.77 6.67
C LEU A 77 -13.69 6.12 7.20
N PHE A 78 -13.62 7.05 8.16
CA PHE A 78 -12.37 7.38 8.86
C PHE A 78 -12.27 6.62 10.18
N LEU A 79 -11.23 5.80 10.30
CA LEU A 79 -10.85 5.07 11.50
C LEU A 79 -9.46 5.53 12.00
N ASP A 80 -9.45 6.30 13.08
CA ASP A 80 -8.23 6.84 13.69
C ASP A 80 -7.56 5.83 14.61
N GLU A 81 -6.22 5.88 14.64
CA GLU A 81 -5.34 5.12 15.53
C GLU A 81 -5.53 3.60 15.42
N GLU A 82 -5.09 3.00 14.31
CA GLU A 82 -5.05 1.55 14.14
C GLU A 82 -4.17 0.93 15.24
N ASN A 83 -4.86 0.47 16.29
CA ASN A 83 -4.33 0.27 17.64
C ASN A 83 -2.95 -0.40 17.69
N VAL A 84 -2.08 0.22 18.50
CA VAL A 84 -0.71 -0.19 18.84
C VAL A 84 -0.66 -1.48 19.71
N GLN A 85 -1.81 -2.06 20.06
CA GLN A 85 -1.92 -3.23 20.92
C GLN A 85 -2.21 -4.52 20.12
N ASP A 86 -1.33 -5.52 20.25
CA ASP A 86 -1.31 -6.76 19.45
C ASP A 86 -2.63 -7.56 19.47
N GLU A 87 -3.44 -7.44 20.52
CA GLU A 87 -4.63 -8.29 20.73
C GLU A 87 -5.79 -8.00 19.76
N LYS A 88 -5.97 -6.74 19.33
CA LYS A 88 -7.08 -6.32 18.43
C LYS A 88 -6.67 -6.21 16.95
N VAL A 89 -5.38 -6.39 16.65
CA VAL A 89 -4.82 -6.26 15.30
C VAL A 89 -5.50 -7.19 14.29
N ARG A 90 -5.84 -8.42 14.71
CA ARG A 90 -6.55 -9.39 13.86
C ARG A 90 -7.94 -8.88 13.44
N ASP A 91 -8.68 -8.29 14.37
CA ASP A 91 -10.04 -7.82 14.11
C ASP A 91 -10.02 -6.60 13.19
N ASN A 92 -9.03 -5.71 13.35
CA ASN A 92 -8.81 -4.60 12.43
C ASN A 92 -8.54 -5.08 11.00
N TYR A 93 -7.70 -6.12 10.81
CA TYR A 93 -7.48 -6.71 9.48
C TYR A 93 -8.72 -7.35 8.88
N LEU A 94 -9.50 -8.04 9.70
CA LEU A 94 -10.78 -8.61 9.26
C LEU A 94 -11.73 -7.49 8.81
N ALA A 95 -11.80 -6.39 9.55
CA ALA A 95 -12.59 -5.22 9.20
C ALA A 95 -12.13 -4.58 7.88
N ILE A 96 -10.82 -4.40 7.68
CA ILE A 96 -10.24 -3.91 6.41
C ILE A 96 -10.61 -4.83 5.25
N PHE A 97 -10.46 -6.14 5.44
CA PHE A 97 -10.81 -7.14 4.42
C PHE A 97 -12.30 -7.08 4.08
N VAL A 98 -13.17 -7.03 5.09
CA VAL A 98 -14.62 -6.93 4.90
C VAL A 98 -14.96 -5.61 4.20
N ASN A 99 -14.37 -4.49 4.61
CA ASN A 99 -14.63 -3.19 4.00
C ASN A 99 -14.20 -3.12 2.53
N SER A 100 -13.12 -3.80 2.15
CA SER A 100 -12.67 -3.86 0.76
C SER A 100 -13.63 -4.61 -0.18
N SER A 101 -14.56 -5.39 0.38
CA SER A 101 -15.60 -6.07 -0.37
C SER A 101 -16.84 -5.18 -0.48
N THR A 102 -17.61 -5.37 -1.55
CA THR A 102 -18.91 -4.69 -1.74
C THR A 102 -20.08 -5.44 -1.10
N GLY A 103 -19.84 -6.66 -0.59
CA GLY A 103 -20.85 -7.49 0.06
C GLY A 103 -21.04 -7.16 1.54
N GLY A 104 -22.30 -7.21 2.01
CA GLY A 104 -22.64 -7.29 3.43
C GLY A 104 -22.73 -8.74 3.90
N ARG A 105 -22.50 -9.01 5.19
CA ARG A 105 -22.63 -10.37 5.75
C ARG A 105 -24.11 -10.81 5.72
N ALA A 106 -24.41 -11.95 5.10
CA ALA A 106 -25.75 -12.55 5.10
C ALA A 106 -26.12 -13.07 6.50
N ARG A 107 -27.39 -12.91 6.89
CA ARG A 107 -27.98 -13.48 8.12
C ARG A 107 -29.02 -14.54 7.74
N PRO A 108 -29.25 -15.56 8.58
CA PRO A 108 -30.34 -16.50 8.38
C PRO A 108 -31.67 -15.75 8.23
N GLY A 109 -32.39 -15.99 7.13
CA GLY A 109 -33.65 -15.31 6.80
C GLY A 109 -33.56 -14.12 5.84
N ASP A 110 -32.36 -13.72 5.40
CA ASP A 110 -32.23 -12.71 4.33
C ASP A 110 -32.67 -13.31 2.97
N SER A 111 -33.81 -12.86 2.43
CA SER A 111 -34.33 -13.26 1.11
C SER A 111 -33.84 -12.36 -0.04
N ASP A 112 -33.38 -11.15 0.26
CA ASP A 112 -33.02 -10.14 -0.74
C ASP A 112 -31.51 -10.03 -0.97
N ARG A 113 -31.13 -9.71 -2.22
CA ARG A 113 -29.76 -9.28 -2.54
C ARG A 113 -29.47 -7.98 -1.78
N LYS A 114 -28.57 -8.04 -0.79
CA LYS A 114 -28.17 -6.85 -0.02
C LYS A 114 -27.62 -5.76 -0.94
N ILE A 115 -28.02 -4.52 -0.67
CA ILE A 115 -27.43 -3.32 -1.28
C ILE A 115 -25.91 -3.39 -1.11
N PRO A 116 -25.13 -3.24 -2.19
CA PRO A 116 -23.68 -3.23 -2.11
C PRO A 116 -23.19 -2.12 -1.17
N LEU A 117 -22.37 -2.47 -0.19
CA LEU A 117 -21.77 -1.51 0.72
C LEU A 117 -20.52 -0.94 0.07
N ARG A 118 -20.64 0.30 -0.41
CA ARG A 118 -19.56 1.05 -1.06
C ARG A 118 -19.02 2.05 -0.05
N SER A 119 -17.74 1.97 0.30
CA SER A 119 -17.14 2.95 1.21
C SER A 119 -15.63 3.03 0.99
N ALA A 120 -15.08 4.23 1.12
CA ALA A 120 -13.64 4.46 1.08
C ALA A 120 -13.09 4.47 2.50
N LEU A 121 -12.14 3.58 2.84
CA LEU A 121 -11.55 3.54 4.18
C LEU A 121 -10.32 4.45 4.26
N LEU A 122 -10.33 5.41 5.17
CA LEU A 122 -9.16 6.15 5.60
C LEU A 122 -8.77 5.69 7.01
N SER A 123 -7.53 5.21 7.18
CA SER A 123 -6.98 4.83 8.48
C SER A 123 -5.76 5.67 8.83
N THR A 124 -5.45 5.83 10.11
CA THR A 124 -4.14 6.33 10.57
C THR A 124 -3.44 5.29 11.43
N ALA A 125 -2.11 5.25 11.38
CA ALA A 125 -1.31 4.38 12.22
C ALA A 125 0.08 4.96 12.49
N ASN A 126 0.74 4.50 13.55
CA ASN A 126 2.13 4.82 13.83
C ASN A 126 3.10 3.86 13.13
N VAL A 127 2.67 2.61 12.94
CA VAL A 127 3.40 1.53 12.25
C VAL A 127 2.49 1.01 11.16
N SER A 128 3.01 0.74 9.96
CA SER A 128 2.14 0.26 8.88
C SER A 128 1.59 -1.12 9.23
N SER A 129 0.35 -1.42 8.84
CA SER A 129 -0.22 -2.74 9.10
C SER A 129 0.60 -3.85 8.39
N ARG A 130 1.23 -3.52 7.25
CA ARG A 130 2.19 -4.42 6.59
C ARG A 130 3.44 -4.72 7.43
N GLN A 131 3.94 -3.78 8.23
CA GLN A 131 5.04 -4.04 9.18
C GLN A 131 4.59 -4.90 10.37
N LEU A 132 3.36 -4.68 10.87
CA LEU A 132 2.79 -5.51 11.94
C LEU A 132 2.59 -6.97 11.49
N GLN A 133 2.36 -7.23 10.21
CA GLN A 133 2.29 -8.60 9.67
C GLN A 133 3.57 -9.42 9.82
N LYS A 134 4.73 -8.77 9.76
CA LYS A 134 6.02 -9.45 9.98
C LYS A 134 6.17 -9.98 11.40
N ARG A 135 5.35 -9.51 12.34
CA ARG A 135 5.35 -9.93 13.74
C ARG A 135 4.47 -11.17 14.02
N GLY A 136 3.85 -11.77 13.00
CA GLY A 136 3.31 -13.14 13.09
C GLY A 136 1.79 -13.25 13.06
N HIS A 137 1.12 -12.64 12.09
CA HIS A 137 -0.33 -12.84 11.89
C HIS A 137 -0.68 -13.72 10.68
N SER A 138 -1.87 -14.34 10.75
CA SER A 138 -2.42 -15.37 9.86
C SER A 138 -2.55 -14.94 8.38
N GLU A 139 -2.84 -15.89 7.47
CA GLU A 139 -3.05 -15.62 6.04
C GLU A 139 -4.10 -14.54 5.74
N VAL A 140 -5.10 -14.41 6.62
CA VAL A 140 -6.12 -13.35 6.55
C VAL A 140 -5.51 -11.96 6.68
N SER A 141 -4.51 -11.81 7.56
CA SER A 141 -3.78 -10.56 7.74
C SER A 141 -3.01 -10.20 6.46
N LYS A 142 -2.32 -11.18 5.84
CA LYS A 142 -1.62 -10.98 4.55
C LYS A 142 -2.57 -10.52 3.45
N ALA A 143 -3.74 -11.15 3.34
CA ALA A 143 -4.74 -10.76 2.36
C ALA A 143 -5.28 -9.34 2.63
N ALA A 144 -5.53 -8.97 3.89
CA ALA A 144 -5.98 -7.63 4.27
C ALA A 144 -4.92 -6.55 3.98
N ALA A 145 -3.63 -6.80 4.28
CA ALA A 145 -2.54 -5.89 3.93
C ALA A 145 -2.53 -5.53 2.46
N THR A 146 -2.71 -6.52 1.58
CA THR A 146 -2.64 -6.27 0.14
C THR A 146 -3.71 -5.29 -0.33
N ARG A 147 -4.77 -5.12 0.45
CA ARG A 147 -5.92 -4.26 0.14
C ARG A 147 -5.83 -2.87 0.78
N LEU A 148 -5.07 -2.71 1.85
CA LEU A 148 -4.75 -1.43 2.45
C LEU A 148 -3.46 -0.86 1.83
N VAL A 149 -3.57 0.35 1.26
CA VAL A 149 -2.42 1.06 0.70
C VAL A 149 -1.88 2.01 1.76
N SER A 150 -0.65 1.76 2.22
CA SER A 150 0.01 2.61 3.20
C SER A 150 0.73 3.77 2.51
N LEU A 151 0.53 4.97 3.04
CA LEU A 151 1.27 6.18 2.75
C LEU A 151 2.18 6.45 3.95
N VAL A 152 3.46 6.10 3.84
CA VAL A 152 4.42 6.19 4.94
C VAL A 152 5.16 7.53 4.90
N PHE A 153 5.06 8.29 5.99
CA PHE A 153 5.72 9.57 6.18
C PHE A 153 6.79 9.45 7.26
N THR A 154 7.99 9.96 6.99
CA THR A 154 9.12 9.97 7.93
C THR A 154 9.14 11.17 8.87
N GLY A 155 8.25 12.15 8.64
CA GLY A 155 8.16 13.39 9.41
C GLY A 155 6.77 14.02 9.32
N PRO A 156 6.63 15.33 9.65
CA PRO A 156 5.36 16.04 9.56
C PRO A 156 4.80 16.04 8.14
N LEU A 157 3.48 15.88 8.02
CA LEU A 157 2.75 15.99 6.74
C LEU A 157 2.74 17.42 6.22
N LEU A 158 2.68 18.39 7.13
CA LEU A 158 2.78 19.81 6.83
C LEU A 158 4.25 20.20 6.95
N VAL A 159 4.94 20.27 5.81
CA VAL A 159 6.36 20.63 5.74
C VAL A 159 6.57 22.13 5.51
N ASP A 160 5.63 22.78 4.83
CA ASP A 160 5.70 24.20 4.49
C ASP A 160 4.73 25.03 5.35
N THR A 161 5.16 26.23 5.71
CA THR A 161 4.30 27.22 6.39
C THR A 161 3.82 28.25 5.36
N PRO A 162 2.52 28.26 4.99
CA PRO A 162 1.99 29.24 4.06
C PRO A 162 2.08 30.68 4.63
N PRO A 163 2.12 31.70 3.76
CA PRO A 163 2.05 33.09 4.21
C PRO A 163 0.85 33.34 5.13
N GLY A 164 1.07 34.11 6.21
CA GLY A 164 0.04 34.39 7.22
C GLY A 164 0.04 33.42 8.41
N PHE A 165 0.84 32.36 8.39
CA PHE A 165 1.06 31.47 9.54
C PHE A 165 2.48 31.59 10.08
N SER A 166 2.65 31.48 11.39
CA SER A 166 3.96 31.55 12.06
C SER A 166 4.67 30.20 12.12
N SER A 167 3.91 29.09 12.01
CA SER A 167 4.46 27.73 12.05
C SER A 167 3.52 26.73 11.37
N THR A 168 4.04 25.56 10.99
CA THR A 168 3.23 24.43 10.51
C THR A 168 2.25 23.91 11.57
N ARG A 169 2.55 24.11 12.86
CA ARG A 169 1.62 23.82 13.97
C ARG A 169 0.42 24.76 13.96
N ASP A 170 0.62 26.05 13.66
CA ASP A 170 -0.48 27.00 13.54
C ASP A 170 -1.35 26.70 12.32
N VAL A 171 -0.74 26.22 11.22
CA VAL A 171 -1.48 25.69 10.06
C VAL A 171 -2.34 24.50 10.46
N ALA A 172 -1.77 23.52 11.18
CA ALA A 172 -2.52 22.36 11.64
C ALA A 172 -3.70 22.75 12.54
N ARG A 173 -3.48 23.66 13.49
CA ARG A 173 -4.53 24.17 14.38
C ARG A 173 -5.63 24.87 13.59
N ALA A 174 -5.25 25.74 12.64
CA ALA A 174 -6.21 26.43 11.80
C ALA A 174 -7.00 25.46 10.91
N LEU A 175 -6.37 24.44 10.35
CA LEU A 175 -7.08 23.39 9.59
C LEU A 175 -8.11 22.69 10.47
N SER A 176 -7.74 22.25 11.68
CA SER A 176 -8.69 21.63 12.61
C SER A 176 -9.86 22.56 12.94
N GLN A 177 -9.60 23.84 13.24
CA GLN A 177 -10.65 24.83 13.55
C GLN A 177 -11.59 25.08 12.36
N HIS A 178 -11.04 25.27 11.16
CA HIS A 178 -11.84 25.45 9.96
C HIS A 178 -12.64 24.19 9.62
N SER A 179 -12.08 22.99 9.80
CA SER A 179 -12.80 21.74 9.59
C SER A 179 -13.91 21.50 10.61
N ALA A 180 -13.77 22.00 11.84
CA ALA A 180 -14.81 21.96 12.87
C ALA A 180 -15.90 23.03 12.67
N THR A 181 -15.61 24.10 11.93
CA THR A 181 -16.56 25.21 11.70
C THR A 181 -17.26 25.09 10.34
N TYR A 182 -16.53 24.69 9.30
CA TYR A 182 -16.97 24.64 7.92
C TYR A 182 -16.88 23.21 7.41
N TYR A 183 -18.03 22.52 7.40
CA TYR A 183 -18.11 21.14 6.96
C TYR A 183 -19.40 20.83 6.18
N GLY A 184 -19.39 19.73 5.42
CA GLY A 184 -20.54 19.16 4.72
C GLY A 184 -20.98 19.87 3.44
N SER A 185 -20.46 21.07 3.14
CA SER A 185 -20.82 21.82 1.93
C SER A 185 -20.30 21.18 0.65
N ALA A 186 -19.05 20.70 0.65
CA ALA A 186 -18.38 20.18 -0.54
C ALA A 186 -19.01 18.86 -1.04
N SER A 187 -19.41 17.96 -0.14
CA SER A 187 -20.09 16.71 -0.52
C SER A 187 -21.44 16.97 -1.18
N ARG A 188 -22.27 17.86 -0.62
CA ARG A 188 -23.58 18.22 -1.17
C ARG A 188 -23.45 18.79 -2.59
N ALA A 189 -22.58 19.79 -2.77
CA ALA A 189 -22.33 20.37 -4.08
C ALA A 189 -21.79 19.35 -5.10
N PHE A 190 -20.97 18.40 -4.65
CA PHE A 190 -20.45 17.34 -5.52
C PHE A 190 -21.52 16.33 -5.91
N VAL A 191 -22.35 15.89 -4.96
CA VAL A 191 -23.46 14.96 -5.21
C VAL A 191 -24.48 15.57 -6.15
N GLU A 192 -24.84 16.84 -5.97
CA GLU A 192 -25.71 17.57 -6.90
C GLU A 192 -25.19 17.50 -8.33
N LYS A 193 -23.87 17.70 -8.53
CA LYS A 193 -23.26 17.61 -9.87
C LYS A 193 -23.22 16.19 -10.44
N VAL A 194 -23.06 15.18 -9.58
CA VAL A 194 -23.16 13.78 -9.99
C VAL A 194 -24.59 13.46 -10.43
N VAL A 195 -25.60 13.91 -9.68
CA VAL A 195 -27.01 13.74 -10.03
C VAL A 195 -27.32 14.43 -11.35
N ASP A 196 -26.95 15.71 -11.50
CA ASP A 196 -27.11 16.47 -12.75
C ASP A 196 -26.54 15.69 -13.96
N ALA A 197 -25.32 15.19 -13.84
CA ALA A 197 -24.65 14.46 -14.91
C ALA A 197 -25.34 13.12 -15.23
N CYS A 198 -25.81 12.39 -14.21
CA CYS A 198 -26.54 11.14 -14.39
C CYS A 198 -27.93 11.35 -15.00
N THR A 199 -28.63 12.44 -14.65
CA THR A 199 -29.94 12.77 -15.22
C THR A 199 -29.84 13.11 -16.71
N VAL A 200 -28.73 13.71 -17.15
CA VAL A 200 -28.48 13.97 -18.57
C VAL A 200 -28.18 12.68 -19.32
N ASP A 201 -27.14 11.95 -18.90
CA ASP A 201 -26.77 10.66 -19.48
C ASP A 201 -25.83 9.90 -18.52
N GLU A 202 -26.40 8.95 -17.78
CA GLU A 202 -25.63 8.13 -16.84
C GLU A 202 -24.53 7.30 -17.52
N GLN A 203 -24.77 6.75 -18.71
CA GLN A 203 -23.78 5.91 -19.40
C GLN A 203 -22.60 6.75 -19.88
N ALA A 204 -22.87 7.94 -20.43
CA ALA A 204 -21.83 8.89 -20.79
C ALA A 204 -21.03 9.36 -19.56
N PHE A 205 -21.70 9.57 -18.41
CA PHE A 205 -21.01 9.94 -17.17
C PHE A 205 -20.10 8.82 -16.65
N GLN A 206 -20.57 7.56 -16.65
CA GLN A 206 -19.73 6.41 -16.28
C GLN A 206 -18.54 6.26 -17.24
N LYS A 207 -18.76 6.38 -18.55
CA LYS A 207 -17.68 6.39 -19.55
C LYS A 207 -16.69 7.52 -19.28
N ARG A 208 -17.18 8.70 -18.90
CA ARG A 208 -16.33 9.85 -18.56
C ARG A 208 -15.44 9.58 -17.36
N ILE A 209 -15.94 8.90 -16.33
CA ILE A 209 -15.12 8.48 -15.18
C ILE A 209 -14.01 7.54 -15.67
N SER A 210 -14.34 6.52 -16.46
CA SER A 210 -13.37 5.58 -17.03
C SER A 210 -12.29 6.29 -17.84
N GLU A 211 -12.67 7.20 -18.75
CA GLU A 211 -11.71 7.98 -19.55
C GLU A 211 -10.78 8.84 -18.68
N LEU A 212 -11.28 9.39 -17.57
CA LEU A 212 -10.45 10.15 -16.64
C LEU A 212 -9.50 9.23 -15.88
N MET A 213 -9.95 8.04 -15.47
CA MET A 213 -9.10 7.03 -14.86
C MET A 213 -7.99 6.59 -15.82
N ASP A 214 -8.30 6.32 -17.09
CA ASP A 214 -7.31 5.93 -18.12
C ASP A 214 -6.30 7.06 -18.39
N ARG A 215 -6.71 8.32 -18.28
CA ARG A 215 -5.79 9.48 -18.40
C ARG A 215 -4.84 9.62 -17.22
N PHE A 216 -5.11 8.99 -16.08
CA PHE A 216 -4.11 8.88 -15.02
C PHE A 216 -2.98 7.94 -15.45
N ASP A 217 -3.34 6.86 -16.15
CA ASP A 217 -2.47 5.78 -16.61
C ASP A 217 -1.61 6.15 -17.83
N THR A 218 -0.97 7.32 -17.79
CA THR A 218 -0.01 7.71 -18.82
C THR A 218 1.30 6.93 -18.68
N LYS A 219 1.89 6.56 -19.83
CA LYS A 219 3.17 5.83 -20.02
C LYS A 219 4.37 6.28 -19.14
N ALA A 220 4.29 7.44 -18.50
CA ALA A 220 5.29 7.99 -17.57
C ALA A 220 5.26 7.35 -16.17
N LEU A 221 4.16 6.68 -15.78
CA LEU A 221 4.06 5.92 -14.53
C LEU A 221 4.49 4.46 -14.76
N LYS A 222 5.73 4.24 -15.24
CA LYS A 222 6.31 2.89 -15.28
C LYS A 222 6.43 2.39 -13.84
N ALA A 223 5.47 1.58 -13.41
CA ALA A 223 5.46 0.98 -12.08
C ALA A 223 6.75 0.17 -11.89
N LYS A 224 7.49 0.43 -10.80
CA LYS A 224 8.63 -0.41 -10.42
C LYS A 224 8.14 -1.67 -9.70
N HIS A 225 7.06 -1.56 -8.91
CA HIS A 225 6.53 -2.65 -8.07
C HIS A 225 4.99 -2.68 -7.97
N GLY A 226 4.29 -1.78 -8.66
CA GLY A 226 2.89 -1.47 -8.38
C GLY A 226 1.86 -2.55 -8.68
N SER A 227 1.01 -2.81 -7.68
CA SER A 227 -0.22 -3.59 -7.81
C SER A 227 -1.25 -2.80 -8.61
N ASP A 228 -1.95 -3.45 -9.55
CA ASP A 228 -3.08 -2.86 -10.30
C ASP A 228 -4.09 -2.18 -9.36
N ARG A 229 -4.28 -2.73 -8.17
CA ARG A 229 -5.14 -2.15 -7.14
C ARG A 229 -4.70 -0.76 -6.69
N ILE A 230 -3.41 -0.56 -6.43
CA ILE A 230 -2.86 0.74 -6.03
C ILE A 230 -3.16 1.73 -7.16
N ARG A 231 -2.83 1.36 -8.41
CA ARG A 231 -3.13 2.17 -9.60
C ARG A 231 -4.61 2.54 -9.70
N THR A 232 -5.53 1.58 -9.57
CA THR A 232 -6.97 1.83 -9.64
C THR A 232 -7.45 2.84 -8.59
N ILE A 233 -6.96 2.76 -7.35
CA ILE A 233 -7.33 3.72 -6.28
C ILE A 233 -6.91 5.13 -6.68
N PHE A 234 -5.66 5.33 -7.12
CA PHE A 234 -5.16 6.65 -7.50
C PHE A 234 -5.77 7.15 -8.81
N ALA A 235 -6.10 6.27 -9.75
CA ALA A 235 -6.84 6.63 -10.97
C ALA A 235 -8.25 7.16 -10.62
N LEU A 236 -8.96 6.51 -9.71
CA LEU A 236 -10.27 6.98 -9.23
C LEU A 236 -10.15 8.32 -8.49
N MET A 237 -9.13 8.47 -7.61
CA MET A 237 -8.83 9.74 -6.95
C MET A 237 -8.59 10.86 -7.96
N TYR A 238 -7.80 10.59 -9.01
CA TYR A 238 -7.56 11.54 -10.07
C TYR A 238 -8.85 11.92 -10.80
N ALA A 239 -9.67 10.95 -11.20
CA ALA A 239 -10.93 11.19 -11.88
C ALA A 239 -11.87 12.08 -11.04
N ALA A 240 -12.07 11.72 -9.76
CA ALA A 240 -12.92 12.48 -8.86
C ALA A 240 -12.38 13.89 -8.59
N GLY A 241 -11.07 14.05 -8.39
CA GLY A 241 -10.44 15.36 -8.23
C GLY A 241 -10.56 16.23 -9.48
N ARG A 242 -10.47 15.63 -10.68
CA ARG A 242 -10.67 16.33 -11.96
C ARG A 242 -12.11 16.85 -12.09
N LEU A 243 -13.10 16.03 -11.73
CA LEU A 243 -14.51 16.45 -11.69
C LEU A 243 -14.72 17.58 -10.68
N ALA A 244 -14.22 17.45 -9.45
CA ALA A 244 -14.35 18.48 -8.42
C ALA A 244 -13.75 19.83 -8.86
N LYS A 245 -12.60 19.82 -9.54
CA LYS A 245 -11.96 21.02 -10.08
C LYS A 245 -12.74 21.61 -11.26
N GLN A 246 -13.27 20.77 -12.16
CA GLN A 246 -14.10 21.21 -13.29
C GLN A 246 -15.41 21.86 -12.85
N TRP A 247 -16.03 21.31 -11.81
CA TRP A 247 -17.25 21.84 -11.21
C TRP A 247 -17.00 22.97 -10.22
N LYS A 248 -15.75 23.44 -10.07
CA LYS A 248 -15.35 24.55 -9.19
C LYS A 248 -15.71 24.33 -7.70
N ILE A 249 -15.79 23.08 -7.26
CA ILE A 249 -16.00 22.71 -5.86
C ILE A 249 -14.69 22.84 -5.08
N MET A 250 -13.57 22.49 -5.72
CA MET A 250 -12.25 22.80 -5.18
C MET A 250 -11.83 24.23 -5.56
N PRO A 251 -11.16 24.96 -4.65
CA PRO A 251 -10.57 26.26 -4.97
C PRO A 251 -9.66 26.20 -6.21
N SER A 252 -9.73 27.24 -7.06
CA SER A 252 -8.89 27.36 -8.25
C SER A 252 -7.40 27.38 -7.93
N ALA A 253 -7.05 27.97 -6.78
CA ALA A 253 -5.69 28.05 -6.24
C ALA A 253 -5.11 26.69 -5.80
N CYS A 254 -5.92 25.63 -5.71
CA CYS A 254 -5.38 24.31 -5.40
C CYS A 254 -4.43 23.84 -6.50
N ALA A 255 -3.36 23.18 -6.08
CA ALA A 255 -2.36 22.56 -6.94
C ALA A 255 -2.98 21.69 -8.04
N SER A 256 -2.18 21.38 -9.05
CA SER A 256 -2.54 20.43 -10.09
C SER A 256 -3.02 19.11 -9.47
N VAL A 257 -4.25 18.71 -9.82
CA VAL A 257 -4.83 17.43 -9.37
C VAL A 257 -3.93 16.28 -9.81
N LYS A 258 -3.38 16.35 -11.02
CA LYS A 258 -2.47 15.33 -11.55
C LYS A 258 -1.24 15.22 -10.67
N ASP A 259 -0.56 16.32 -10.41
CA ASP A 259 0.72 16.30 -9.69
C ASP A 259 0.53 15.88 -8.23
N SER A 260 -0.57 16.32 -7.61
CA SER A 260 -0.94 15.93 -6.24
C SER A 260 -1.20 14.42 -6.12
N VAL A 261 -1.95 13.85 -7.07
CA VAL A 261 -2.26 12.41 -7.05
C VAL A 261 -1.04 11.57 -7.44
N VAL A 262 -0.21 12.04 -8.38
CA VAL A 262 1.05 11.37 -8.75
C VAL A 262 2.04 11.37 -7.59
N ALA A 263 2.14 12.46 -6.81
CA ALA A 263 2.99 12.51 -5.62
C ALA A 263 2.56 11.45 -4.59
N LEU A 264 1.25 11.33 -4.31
CA LEU A 264 0.74 10.31 -3.39
C LEU A 264 0.90 8.88 -3.95
N TYR A 265 0.73 8.69 -5.27
CA TYR A 265 0.95 7.40 -5.91
C TYR A 265 2.42 6.96 -5.78
N ARG A 266 3.38 7.86 -6.02
CA ARG A 266 4.81 7.57 -5.83
C ARG A 266 5.12 7.24 -4.38
N LEU A 267 4.56 8.00 -3.43
CA LEU A 267 4.72 7.71 -2.02
C LEU A 267 4.17 6.32 -1.65
N ALA A 268 3.01 5.94 -2.20
CA ALA A 268 2.44 4.61 -2.01
C ALA A 268 3.32 3.50 -2.61
N GLU A 269 3.92 3.73 -3.79
CA GLU A 269 4.85 2.79 -4.43
C GLU A 269 6.16 2.65 -3.65
N GLU A 270 6.69 3.75 -3.11
CA GLU A 270 7.89 3.74 -2.25
C GLU A 270 7.61 3.08 -0.90
N SER A 271 6.39 3.27 -0.37
CA SER A 271 5.90 2.60 0.83
C SER A 271 5.55 1.13 0.59
N ALA A 272 5.38 0.72 -0.67
CA ALA A 272 5.10 -0.66 -1.03
C ALA A 272 6.39 -1.46 -0.89
N GLU A 273 6.38 -2.44 0.03
CA GLU A 273 7.44 -3.44 0.05
C GLU A 273 7.47 -4.22 -1.28
N PRO A 274 8.65 -4.72 -1.70
CA PRO A 274 8.78 -5.53 -2.90
C PRO A 274 7.72 -6.63 -2.89
N SER A 275 7.06 -6.86 -4.03
CA SER A 275 5.99 -7.87 -4.14
C SER A 275 6.49 -9.23 -3.64
N SER A 276 5.60 -10.19 -3.32
CA SER A 276 6.04 -11.55 -2.95
C SER A 276 6.90 -12.24 -4.03
N LYS A 277 6.86 -11.73 -5.28
CA LYS A 277 7.74 -12.13 -6.39
C LYS A 277 9.13 -11.47 -6.31
N ASP A 278 9.23 -10.26 -5.75
CA ASP A 278 10.47 -9.50 -5.58
C ASP A 278 11.14 -9.73 -4.22
N LEU A 279 10.37 -10.10 -3.19
CA LEU A 279 10.86 -10.44 -1.85
C LEU A 279 12.06 -11.40 -1.87
N PRO A 280 12.05 -12.49 -2.69
CA PRO A 280 13.20 -13.38 -2.81
C PRO A 280 14.44 -12.68 -3.38
N LEU A 281 14.26 -11.84 -4.42
CA LEU A 281 15.33 -11.05 -5.03
C LEU A 281 15.92 -10.06 -4.06
N THR A 282 15.08 -9.32 -3.34
CA THR A 282 15.52 -8.30 -2.37
C THR A 282 16.25 -8.94 -1.20
N ILE A 283 15.69 -10.02 -0.61
CA ILE A 283 16.36 -10.78 0.47
C ILE A 283 17.78 -11.20 0.06
N ILE A 284 17.93 -11.72 -1.16
CA ILE A 284 19.23 -12.19 -1.62
C ILE A 284 20.17 -11.04 -2.02
N ARG A 285 19.66 -9.98 -2.67
CA ARG A 285 20.45 -8.79 -2.99
C ARG A 285 20.97 -8.11 -1.73
N ASP A 286 20.16 -7.99 -0.69
CA ASP A 286 20.57 -7.40 0.59
C ASP A 286 21.66 -8.22 1.27
N VAL A 287 21.52 -9.55 1.28
CA VAL A 287 22.55 -10.46 1.80
C VAL A 287 23.83 -10.36 0.98
N ILE A 288 23.75 -10.36 -0.36
CA ILE A 288 24.93 -10.25 -1.24
C ILE A 288 25.62 -8.91 -1.05
N ALA A 289 24.87 -7.80 -1.01
CA ALA A 289 25.42 -6.46 -0.83
C ALA A 289 26.08 -6.30 0.55
N LYS A 290 25.43 -6.79 1.61
CA LYS A 290 25.94 -6.70 2.98
C LYS A 290 27.19 -7.55 3.23
N TYR A 291 27.29 -8.70 2.57
CA TYR A 291 28.38 -9.66 2.77
C TYR A 291 29.25 -9.83 1.51
N GLN A 292 29.38 -8.76 0.72
CA GLN A 292 30.15 -8.78 -0.53
C GLN A 292 31.63 -9.15 -0.29
N ASP A 293 32.22 -8.73 0.83
CA ASP A 293 33.61 -9.05 1.19
C ASP A 293 33.81 -10.54 1.57
N GLU A 294 32.73 -11.25 1.86
CA GLU A 294 32.72 -12.70 2.07
C GLU A 294 32.57 -13.49 0.76
N LEU A 295 32.44 -12.82 -0.39
CA LEU A 295 32.32 -13.43 -1.70
C LEU A 295 33.63 -13.27 -2.50
N SER A 296 34.15 -14.39 -3.01
CA SER A 296 35.33 -14.38 -3.89
C SER A 296 34.90 -14.49 -5.36
N GLU A 297 35.36 -13.58 -6.20
CA GLU A 297 35.10 -13.63 -7.63
C GLU A 297 36.02 -14.66 -8.30
N VAL A 298 35.45 -15.48 -9.19
CA VAL A 298 36.16 -16.57 -9.86
C VAL A 298 35.87 -16.52 -11.36
N ALA A 299 36.94 -16.62 -12.15
CA ALA A 299 36.84 -16.65 -13.60
C ALA A 299 36.30 -18.01 -14.10
N PRO A 300 35.37 -18.03 -15.08
CA PRO A 300 34.76 -19.28 -15.58
C PRO A 300 35.76 -20.28 -16.16
N SER A 301 36.91 -19.81 -16.64
CA SER A 301 37.96 -20.58 -17.33
C SER A 301 39.00 -21.22 -16.40
N GLN A 302 38.92 -21.00 -15.08
CA GLN A 302 39.89 -21.58 -14.15
C GLN A 302 39.59 -23.06 -13.87
N SER A 303 40.55 -23.94 -14.16
CA SER A 303 40.44 -25.38 -13.95
C SER A 303 40.50 -25.79 -12.47
N ARG A 304 41.21 -25.01 -11.64
CA ARG A 304 41.28 -25.14 -10.18
C ARG A 304 41.50 -23.79 -9.51
N THR A 305 40.52 -23.34 -8.74
CA THR A 305 40.63 -22.13 -7.91
C THR A 305 41.03 -22.54 -6.48
N PRO A 306 41.91 -21.78 -5.79
CA PRO A 306 42.28 -22.07 -4.40
C PRO A 306 41.04 -22.18 -3.50
N ALA A 307 41.12 -23.07 -2.51
CA ALA A 307 40.00 -23.34 -1.61
C ALA A 307 39.58 -22.04 -0.89
N ILE A 308 38.32 -21.64 -1.07
CA ILE A 308 37.75 -20.48 -0.37
C ILE A 308 37.90 -20.69 1.14
N ALA A 309 38.37 -19.67 1.85
CA ALA A 309 38.60 -19.74 3.29
C ALA A 309 37.38 -20.27 4.06
N PRO A 310 37.56 -21.11 5.10
CA PRO A 310 36.46 -21.53 5.97
C PRO A 310 35.79 -20.31 6.59
N GLY A 311 34.45 -20.31 6.67
CA GLY A 311 33.67 -19.19 7.24
C GLY A 311 33.10 -18.19 6.21
N LYS A 312 33.72 -18.04 5.03
CA LYS A 312 33.20 -17.17 3.96
C LYS A 312 31.88 -17.66 3.37
N LEU A 313 31.08 -16.72 2.86
CA LEU A 313 29.75 -16.93 2.30
C LEU A 313 29.77 -17.74 0.99
N GLY A 314 30.70 -17.49 0.08
CA GLY A 314 30.71 -18.20 -1.22
C GLY A 314 31.59 -17.57 -2.28
N CYS A 315 31.25 -17.84 -3.54
CA CYS A 315 31.91 -17.22 -4.69
C CYS A 315 30.92 -16.74 -5.76
N ILE A 316 31.43 -15.85 -6.60
CA ILE A 316 30.72 -15.22 -7.72
C ILE A 316 31.38 -15.69 -9.01
N VAL A 317 30.57 -16.13 -9.97
CA VAL A 317 31.01 -16.44 -11.33
C VAL A 317 30.19 -15.58 -12.29
N ARG A 318 30.85 -14.72 -13.05
CA ARG A 318 30.20 -13.86 -14.04
C ARG A 318 30.25 -14.51 -15.42
N ASN A 319 29.08 -14.76 -16.00
CA ASN A 319 28.90 -15.37 -17.31
C ASN A 319 28.11 -14.41 -18.21
N GLY A 320 28.81 -13.44 -18.83
CA GLY A 320 28.21 -12.46 -19.75
C GLY A 320 27.04 -11.71 -19.12
N ALA A 321 25.82 -11.99 -19.60
CA ALA A 321 24.56 -11.36 -19.15
C ALA A 321 24.01 -11.89 -17.80
N SER A 322 24.71 -12.81 -17.14
CA SER A 322 24.25 -13.41 -15.88
C SER A 322 25.37 -13.50 -14.85
N VAL A 323 25.01 -13.33 -13.58
CA VAL A 323 25.90 -13.53 -12.43
C VAL A 323 25.40 -14.70 -11.61
N GLU A 324 26.26 -15.69 -11.42
CA GLU A 324 25.98 -16.88 -10.63
C GLU A 324 26.67 -16.78 -9.27
N TYR A 325 25.88 -16.97 -8.20
CA TYR A 325 26.35 -17.00 -6.82
C TYR A 325 26.31 -18.42 -6.30
N TYR A 326 27.45 -18.91 -5.81
CA TYR A 326 27.59 -20.23 -5.22
C TYR A 326 27.80 -20.10 -3.71
N LEU A 327 26.71 -20.20 -2.97
CA LEU A 327 26.65 -19.87 -1.54
C LEU A 327 26.70 -21.12 -0.67
N ARG A 328 27.48 -21.06 0.42
CA ARG A 328 27.64 -22.17 1.35
C ARG A 328 26.37 -22.40 2.17
N PRO A 329 25.87 -23.64 2.28
CA PRO A 329 24.59 -23.88 2.93
C PRO A 329 24.52 -23.52 4.41
N LYS A 330 25.60 -23.79 5.17
CA LYS A 330 25.66 -23.47 6.61
C LYS A 330 25.59 -21.96 6.84
N ARG A 331 26.48 -21.20 6.18
CA ARG A 331 26.58 -19.75 6.30
C ARG A 331 25.30 -19.05 5.83
N LEU A 332 24.75 -19.43 4.69
CA LEU A 332 23.51 -18.81 4.19
C LEU A 332 22.32 -19.05 5.13
N ARG A 333 22.22 -20.24 5.75
CA ARG A 333 21.16 -20.52 6.74
C ARG A 333 21.31 -19.68 8.02
N GLU A 334 22.54 -19.49 8.49
CA GLU A 334 22.81 -18.59 9.62
C GLU A 334 22.36 -17.15 9.30
N LEU A 335 22.63 -16.67 8.08
CA LEU A 335 22.26 -15.31 7.66
C LEU A 335 20.75 -15.12 7.43
N LEU A 336 20.05 -16.16 6.95
CA LEU A 336 18.62 -16.08 6.64
C LEU A 336 17.71 -16.39 7.83
N GLY A 337 18.24 -17.00 8.90
CA GLY A 337 17.56 -17.27 10.16
C GLY A 337 16.49 -18.37 10.08
N ALA A 338 15.55 -18.35 11.02
CA ALA A 338 14.53 -19.40 11.22
C ALA A 338 13.67 -19.69 9.97
N GLU A 339 13.48 -18.71 9.08
CA GLU A 339 12.65 -18.85 7.87
C GLU A 339 13.43 -19.29 6.61
N THR A 340 14.67 -19.75 6.75
CA THR A 340 15.55 -20.04 5.61
C THR A 340 14.91 -20.98 4.58
N CYS A 341 14.27 -22.07 5.02
CA CYS A 341 13.66 -23.04 4.12
C CYS A 341 12.53 -22.43 3.27
N GLN A 342 11.74 -21.51 3.84
CA GLN A 342 10.67 -20.84 3.13
C GLN A 342 11.24 -19.84 2.11
N LYS A 343 12.23 -19.03 2.52
CA LYS A 343 12.92 -18.06 1.64
C LYS A 343 13.58 -18.73 0.44
N LEU A 344 14.23 -19.88 0.63
CA LEU A 344 14.84 -20.66 -0.45
C LEU A 344 13.82 -21.31 -1.39
N LYS A 345 12.67 -21.77 -0.86
CA LYS A 345 11.57 -22.26 -1.71
C LYS A 345 10.99 -21.16 -2.58
N LEU A 346 10.85 -19.94 -2.04
CA LEU A 346 10.40 -18.78 -2.81
C LEU A 346 11.39 -18.41 -3.93
N LEU A 347 12.70 -18.44 -3.65
CA LEU A 347 13.74 -18.24 -4.68
C LEU A 347 13.67 -19.29 -5.81
N ARG A 348 13.36 -20.55 -5.46
CA ARG A 348 13.17 -21.62 -6.46
C ARG A 348 11.92 -21.38 -7.30
N GLN A 349 10.82 -20.99 -6.68
CA GLN A 349 9.57 -20.65 -7.39
C GLN A 349 9.75 -19.46 -8.34
N ALA A 350 10.59 -18.50 -7.97
CA ALA A 350 10.96 -17.35 -8.80
C ALA A 350 11.98 -17.68 -9.91
N GLY A 351 12.45 -18.93 -10.02
CA GLY A 351 13.43 -19.35 -11.03
C GLY A 351 14.88 -18.89 -10.75
N LEU A 352 15.15 -18.31 -9.58
CA LEU A 352 16.44 -17.71 -9.23
C LEU A 352 17.37 -18.71 -8.56
N LEU A 353 16.81 -19.64 -7.78
CA LEU A 353 17.56 -20.74 -7.18
C LEU A 353 17.53 -21.96 -8.07
N GLN A 354 18.69 -22.35 -8.61
CA GLN A 354 18.85 -23.63 -9.30
C GLN A 354 18.99 -24.76 -8.27
N ALA A 355 18.20 -25.80 -8.46
CA ALA A 355 18.05 -26.91 -7.52
C ALA A 355 18.00 -28.24 -8.30
N GLU A 356 18.56 -29.31 -7.72
CA GLU A 356 18.35 -30.67 -8.20
C GLU A 356 16.99 -31.18 -7.69
N ALA A 357 16.29 -32.04 -8.45
CA ALA A 357 14.88 -32.42 -8.23
C ALA A 357 14.38 -32.39 -6.77
N GLN A 358 14.98 -33.22 -5.90
CA GLN A 358 14.59 -33.37 -4.49
C GLN A 358 15.35 -32.46 -3.50
N ARG A 359 16.30 -31.63 -3.93
CA ARG A 359 17.18 -30.84 -3.05
C ARG A 359 17.31 -29.39 -3.51
N LEU A 360 17.19 -28.45 -2.58
CA LEU A 360 17.41 -27.01 -2.84
C LEU A 360 18.87 -26.62 -3.13
N THR A 361 19.80 -27.58 -3.20
CA THR A 361 21.23 -27.36 -3.44
C THR A 361 21.65 -28.07 -4.71
N VAL A 362 22.80 -27.70 -5.27
CA VAL A 362 23.45 -28.37 -6.41
C VAL A 362 24.84 -28.87 -6.01
N LYS A 363 25.40 -29.81 -6.77
CA LYS A 363 26.84 -30.12 -6.69
C LYS A 363 27.64 -28.86 -7.05
N SER A 364 28.66 -28.53 -6.25
CA SER A 364 29.49 -27.37 -6.54
C SER A 364 30.37 -27.64 -7.76
N PRO A 365 30.42 -26.71 -8.73
CA PRO A 365 31.37 -26.82 -9.84
C PRO A 365 32.82 -26.81 -9.34
N ALA A 366 33.72 -27.52 -10.04
CA ALA A 366 35.14 -27.60 -9.68
C ALA A 366 35.81 -26.22 -9.58
N VAL A 367 35.39 -25.28 -10.44
CA VAL A 367 35.84 -23.88 -10.46
C VAL A 367 35.56 -23.14 -9.14
N THR A 368 34.58 -23.55 -8.34
CA THR A 368 34.27 -22.84 -7.08
C THR A 368 35.23 -23.14 -5.94
N GLY A 369 36.05 -24.20 -6.03
CA GLY A 369 36.89 -24.67 -4.92
C GLY A 369 36.11 -25.15 -3.68
N ILE A 370 34.78 -25.25 -3.73
CA ILE A 370 33.94 -25.72 -2.62
C ILE A 370 33.68 -27.23 -2.78
N LYS A 371 34.21 -28.05 -1.87
CA LYS A 371 34.05 -29.53 -1.92
C LYS A 371 32.66 -30.05 -1.51
N LYS A 372 31.76 -29.18 -1.05
CA LYS A 372 30.41 -29.53 -0.56
C LYS A 372 29.33 -28.99 -1.50
N ARG A 373 28.08 -29.47 -1.37
CA ARG A 373 26.94 -28.92 -2.10
C ARG A 373 26.70 -27.44 -1.72
N VAL A 374 26.18 -26.68 -2.66
CA VAL A 374 25.99 -25.22 -2.55
C VAL A 374 24.58 -24.81 -2.99
N PHE A 375 24.15 -23.63 -2.55
CA PHE A 375 23.02 -22.94 -3.15
C PHE A 375 23.52 -22.20 -4.38
N LYS A 376 22.95 -22.48 -5.55
CA LYS A 376 23.27 -21.77 -6.80
C LYS A 376 22.16 -20.78 -7.10
N ILE A 377 22.48 -19.49 -7.01
CA ILE A 377 21.55 -18.40 -7.33
C ILE A 377 22.01 -17.72 -8.61
N VAL A 378 21.09 -17.49 -9.55
CA VAL A 378 21.38 -16.84 -10.83
C VAL A 378 20.61 -15.53 -10.90
N LEU A 379 21.34 -14.42 -11.10
CA LEU A 379 20.77 -13.09 -11.31
C LEU A 379 21.12 -12.62 -12.72
N GLN A 380 20.16 -12.06 -13.46
CA GLN A 380 20.43 -11.39 -14.72
C GLN A 380 20.93 -9.96 -14.46
N VAL A 381 21.90 -9.52 -15.25
CA VAL A 381 22.50 -8.17 -15.19
C VAL A 381 21.68 -7.19 -16.01
#